data_AF-A0A7S2Z7E5-F1
#
_entry.id   AF-A0A7S2Z7E5-F1
#
_cell.length_a   1.000
_cell.length_b   1.000
_cell.length_c   1.000
_cell.angle_alpha   90.00
_cell.angle_beta   90.00
_cell.angle_gamma   90.00
#
_symmetry.space_group_name_H-M   'P 1'
#
loop_
_entity.id
_entity.type
_entity.pdbx_description
1 polymer ?
#
loop_
_entity_poly.entity_id
_entity_poly.type
_entity_poly.pdbx_seq_one_letter_code
_entity_poly.pdbx_strand_id
1 'polypeptide(L)'
;TCFNTPLQPEELEGVRKVVSSKIPDGIDASGGITLKGFVYLHALFVARGRMDTTWTVLRKFGYDNALHLREDVVSAALGGLQSQKKAQDQVYELSERGNAFFSQVFRTFDRDGDGALSPQELQEVFSTCPAMPFLETWQRSDFSTTVETAAVSTSKPAAEANASASGRQQQQQALTLRGFLSLWDVTTMQSPQTTLLYMLYLGFKGDLAQCCQVSRRRKQDLKASAGGFTGKLSRKVLNCFVFGTKAQDAQAVLGALIGNDNISNISSSLSSSRIDLAADGSGTLNEAAAAGIATGGGPAGPAGGGGGGGGGG
;
A
#
# COMPACT_ATOMS: atom_id res chain seq x y z
N THR A 1 -11.02 -16.09 -22.22
CA THR A 1 -10.55 -17.46 -21.90
C THR A 1 -9.10 -17.60 -22.38
N CYS A 2 -8.30 -18.52 -21.84
CA CYS A 2 -6.88 -18.68 -22.24
C CYS A 2 -6.72 -19.31 -23.63
N PHE A 3 -7.59 -20.27 -23.95
CA PHE A 3 -7.49 -21.09 -25.16
C PHE A 3 -8.56 -20.79 -26.21
N ASN A 4 -9.30 -19.67 -26.04
CA ASN A 4 -10.42 -19.21 -26.89
C ASN A 4 -11.61 -20.19 -27.07
N THR A 5 -11.46 -21.45 -26.69
CA THR A 5 -12.49 -22.50 -26.69
C THR A 5 -12.67 -23.04 -25.27
N PRO A 6 -13.91 -23.22 -24.78
CA PRO A 6 -14.16 -23.88 -23.50
C PRO A 6 -13.78 -25.37 -23.58
N LEU A 7 -13.37 -25.95 -22.44
CA LEU A 7 -13.10 -27.38 -22.34
C LEU A 7 -14.39 -28.17 -22.51
N GLN A 8 -14.36 -29.26 -23.28
CA GLN A 8 -15.52 -30.13 -23.40
C GLN A 8 -15.76 -30.91 -22.10
N PRO A 9 -17.03 -31.28 -21.78
CA PRO A 9 -17.33 -32.02 -20.56
C PRO A 9 -16.55 -33.33 -20.43
N GLU A 10 -16.35 -34.08 -21.52
CA GLU A 10 -15.61 -35.34 -21.48
C GLU A 10 -14.12 -35.12 -21.19
N GLU A 11 -13.53 -34.07 -21.76
CA GLU A 11 -12.14 -33.70 -21.51
C GLU A 11 -11.94 -33.30 -20.04
N LEU A 12 -12.91 -32.56 -19.49
CA LEU A 12 -12.88 -32.12 -18.09
C LEU A 12 -12.97 -33.30 -17.13
N GLU A 13 -13.83 -34.28 -17.41
CA GLU A 13 -13.92 -35.52 -16.63
C GLU A 13 -12.62 -36.33 -16.69
N GLY A 14 -12.01 -36.41 -17.89
CA GLY A 14 -10.70 -37.01 -18.08
C GLY A 14 -9.60 -36.33 -17.23
N VAL A 15 -9.58 -35.00 -17.20
CA VAL A 15 -8.64 -34.23 -16.36
C VAL A 15 -8.87 -34.54 -14.87
N ARG A 16 -10.13 -34.53 -14.40
CA ARG A 16 -10.44 -34.82 -13.00
C ARG A 16 -9.97 -36.22 -12.59
N LYS A 17 -10.20 -37.23 -13.45
CA LYS A 17 -9.77 -38.61 -13.21
C LYS A 17 -8.25 -38.74 -13.10
N VAL A 18 -7.50 -38.03 -13.95
CA VAL A 18 -6.04 -38.02 -13.88
C VAL A 18 -5.56 -37.41 -12.57
N VAL A 19 -6.12 -36.26 -12.17
CA VAL A 19 -5.74 -35.56 -10.93
C VAL A 19 -6.07 -36.41 -9.71
N SER A 20 -7.30 -36.93 -9.59
CA SER A 20 -7.73 -37.72 -8.43
C SER A 20 -6.96 -39.03 -8.28
N SER A 21 -6.51 -39.63 -9.39
CA SER A 21 -5.72 -40.87 -9.35
C SER A 21 -4.29 -40.69 -8.82
N LYS A 22 -3.76 -39.46 -8.81
CA LYS A 22 -2.35 -39.18 -8.50
C LYS A 22 -2.16 -38.26 -7.30
N ILE A 23 -3.10 -37.37 -7.04
CA ILE A 23 -3.01 -36.38 -5.98
C ILE A 23 -4.20 -36.59 -5.03
N PRO A 24 -3.95 -37.11 -3.82
CA PRO A 24 -4.92 -37.06 -2.73
C PRO A 24 -5.35 -35.60 -2.50
N ASP A 25 -6.66 -35.37 -2.37
CA ASP A 25 -7.28 -34.04 -2.26
C ASP A 25 -6.98 -33.11 -3.45
N GLY A 26 -6.61 -33.66 -4.60
CA GLY A 26 -6.44 -32.91 -5.85
C GLY A 26 -7.78 -32.41 -6.43
N ILE A 27 -8.87 -33.04 -6.00
CA ILE A 27 -10.25 -32.69 -6.32
C ILE A 27 -11.00 -32.52 -4.99
N ASP A 28 -11.79 -31.45 -4.85
CA ASP A 28 -12.60 -31.20 -3.65
C ASP A 28 -13.93 -31.98 -3.67
N ALA A 29 -14.69 -31.89 -2.58
CA ALA A 29 -15.97 -32.58 -2.43
C ALA A 29 -17.05 -32.16 -3.45
N SER A 30 -16.92 -30.97 -4.05
CA SER A 30 -17.82 -30.48 -5.11
C SER A 30 -17.38 -30.93 -6.51
N GLY A 31 -16.25 -31.64 -6.61
CA GLY A 31 -15.64 -32.04 -7.87
C GLY A 31 -14.75 -30.95 -8.50
N GLY A 32 -14.48 -29.84 -7.80
CA GLY A 32 -13.58 -28.78 -8.25
C GLY A 32 -12.11 -29.20 -8.15
N ILE A 33 -11.27 -28.71 -9.08
CA ILE A 33 -9.82 -28.94 -8.99
C ILE A 33 -9.24 -28.03 -7.91
N THR A 34 -8.56 -28.61 -6.92
CA THR A 34 -7.90 -27.85 -5.85
C THR A 34 -6.59 -27.23 -6.34
N LEU A 35 -6.00 -26.31 -5.57
CA LEU A 35 -4.68 -25.74 -5.91
C LEU A 35 -3.61 -26.84 -6.09
N LYS A 36 -3.61 -27.87 -5.24
CA LYS A 36 -2.70 -29.02 -5.36
C LYS A 36 -2.90 -29.73 -6.69
N GLY A 37 -4.16 -29.99 -7.06
CA GLY A 37 -4.51 -30.60 -8.35
C GLY A 37 -4.12 -29.73 -9.55
N PHE A 38 -4.32 -28.42 -9.45
CA PHE A 38 -3.98 -27.46 -10.50
C PHE A 38 -2.47 -27.38 -10.75
N VAL A 39 -1.66 -27.29 -9.68
CA VAL A 39 -0.20 -27.30 -9.77
C VAL A 39 0.29 -28.62 -10.36
N TYR A 40 -0.25 -29.75 -9.91
CA TYR A 40 0.07 -31.06 -10.48
C TYR A 40 -0.24 -31.15 -11.96
N LEU A 41 -1.40 -30.63 -12.40
CA LEU A 41 -1.79 -30.65 -13.81
C LEU A 41 -0.79 -29.89 -14.69
N HIS A 42 -0.34 -28.72 -14.25
CA HIS A 42 0.68 -27.96 -14.96
C HIS A 42 2.06 -28.63 -14.95
N ALA A 43 2.46 -29.24 -13.82
CA ALA A 43 3.67 -30.06 -13.75
C ALA A 43 3.61 -31.26 -14.71
N LEU A 44 2.44 -31.89 -14.83
CA LEU A 44 2.21 -33.02 -15.74
C LEU A 44 2.29 -32.61 -17.21
N PHE A 45 1.80 -31.43 -17.59
CA PHE A 45 1.97 -30.90 -18.95
C PHE A 45 3.44 -30.69 -19.29
N VAL A 46 4.21 -30.11 -18.37
CA VAL A 46 5.67 -29.91 -18.55
C VAL A 46 6.39 -31.24 -18.68
N ALA A 47 6.12 -32.20 -17.77
CA ALA A 47 6.76 -33.52 -17.79
C ALA A 47 6.45 -34.33 -19.06
N ARG A 48 5.32 -34.06 -19.72
CA ARG A 48 4.92 -34.70 -20.99
C ARG A 48 5.35 -33.93 -22.24
N GLY A 49 6.21 -32.91 -22.10
CA GLY A 49 6.68 -32.09 -23.22
C GLY A 49 5.60 -31.16 -23.82
N ARG A 50 4.47 -30.97 -23.14
CA ARG A 50 3.37 -30.07 -23.56
C ARG A 50 3.38 -28.75 -22.79
N MET A 51 4.57 -28.18 -22.61
CA MET A 51 4.75 -26.97 -21.81
C MET A 51 4.10 -25.72 -22.43
N ASP A 52 3.82 -25.72 -23.73
CA ASP A 52 3.10 -24.63 -24.41
C ASP A 52 1.74 -24.36 -23.78
N THR A 53 1.06 -25.37 -23.24
CA THR A 53 -0.21 -25.20 -22.50
C THR A 53 0.00 -24.34 -21.25
N THR A 54 1.04 -24.64 -20.47
CA THR A 54 1.40 -23.87 -19.28
C THR A 54 1.84 -22.47 -19.64
N TRP A 55 2.69 -22.32 -20.66
CA TRP A 55 3.14 -21.02 -21.15
C TRP A 55 2.01 -20.15 -21.71
N THR A 56 1.03 -20.75 -22.40
CA THR A 56 -0.15 -20.02 -22.90
C THR A 56 -0.94 -19.40 -21.75
N VAL A 57 -1.14 -20.14 -20.66
CA VAL A 57 -1.78 -19.60 -19.45
C VAL A 57 -0.93 -18.48 -18.85
N LEU A 58 0.36 -18.72 -18.59
CA LEU A 58 1.26 -17.71 -18.03
C LEU A 58 1.27 -16.41 -18.84
N ARG A 59 1.42 -16.50 -20.17
CA ARG A 59 1.39 -15.33 -21.05
C ARG A 59 0.04 -14.63 -21.05
N LYS A 60 -1.07 -15.37 -20.96
CA LYS A 60 -2.42 -14.79 -20.85
C LYS A 60 -2.58 -13.94 -19.59
N PHE A 61 -1.94 -14.34 -18.50
CA PHE A 61 -1.89 -13.59 -17.24
C PHE A 61 -0.75 -12.57 -17.17
N GLY A 62 -0.08 -12.29 -18.29
CA GLY A 62 0.88 -11.20 -18.39
C GLY A 62 2.33 -11.57 -18.07
N TYR A 63 2.65 -12.85 -17.85
CA TYR A 63 4.01 -13.26 -17.54
C TYR A 63 4.90 -13.38 -18.78
N ASP A 64 6.19 -13.13 -18.58
CA ASP A 64 7.29 -13.29 -19.55
C ASP A 64 8.01 -14.64 -19.37
N ASN A 65 9.09 -14.86 -20.13
CA ASN A 65 9.87 -16.10 -20.05
C ASN A 65 10.68 -16.24 -18.75
N ALA A 66 10.92 -15.15 -18.03
CA ALA A 66 11.58 -15.13 -16.74
C ALA A 66 10.59 -15.20 -15.57
N LEU A 67 9.29 -15.39 -15.85
CA LEU A 67 8.19 -15.39 -14.88
C LEU A 67 8.01 -14.06 -14.14
N HIS A 68 8.44 -12.96 -14.76
CA HIS A 68 8.08 -11.61 -14.36
C HIS A 68 6.83 -11.16 -15.11
N LEU A 69 6.09 -10.19 -14.56
CA LEU A 69 5.09 -9.48 -15.35
C LEU A 69 5.79 -8.76 -16.49
N ARG A 70 5.31 -8.95 -17.71
CA ARG A 70 5.91 -8.30 -18.89
C ARG A 70 5.85 -6.79 -18.77
N GLU A 71 6.92 -6.17 -19.24
CA GLU A 71 7.05 -4.71 -19.25
C GLU A 71 5.93 -4.02 -20.04
N ASP A 72 5.42 -4.62 -21.12
CA ASP A 72 4.31 -4.04 -21.89
C ASP A 72 3.01 -3.95 -21.07
N VAL A 73 2.72 -4.97 -20.26
CA VAL A 73 1.55 -5.00 -19.35
C VAL A 73 1.71 -3.95 -18.26
N VAL A 74 2.89 -3.88 -17.63
CA VAL A 74 3.20 -2.88 -16.60
C VAL A 74 3.16 -1.48 -17.19
N SER A 75 3.74 -1.27 -18.37
CA SER A 75 3.77 0.02 -19.05
C SER A 75 2.39 0.47 -19.50
N ALA A 76 1.55 -0.44 -20.01
CA ALA A 76 0.16 -0.13 -20.33
C ALA A 76 -0.64 0.24 -19.08
N ALA A 77 -0.44 -0.49 -17.97
CA ALA A 77 -1.05 -0.19 -16.67
C ALA A 77 -0.65 1.20 -16.15
N LEU A 78 0.61 1.60 -16.33
CA LEU A 78 1.15 2.87 -15.83
C LEU A 78 1.04 4.03 -16.83
N GLY A 79 0.81 3.75 -18.12
CA GLY A 79 0.84 4.75 -19.19
C GLY A 79 -0.21 5.85 -19.02
N GLY A 80 -1.40 5.49 -18.53
CA GLY A 80 -2.45 6.47 -18.23
C GLY A 80 -2.04 7.47 -17.15
N LEU A 81 -1.28 7.03 -16.14
CA LEU A 81 -0.77 7.89 -15.08
C LEU A 81 0.29 8.89 -15.59
N GLN A 82 1.12 8.49 -16.55
CA GLN A 82 2.14 9.37 -17.14
C GLN A 82 1.52 10.58 -17.86
N SER A 83 0.29 10.42 -18.38
CA SER A 83 -0.48 11.51 -18.98
C SER A 83 -1.03 12.50 -17.94
N GLN A 84 -1.17 12.07 -16.69
CA GLN A 84 -1.71 12.87 -15.59
C GLN A 84 -0.62 13.69 -14.89
N LYS A 85 -0.02 14.67 -15.59
CA LYS A 85 0.91 15.60 -14.93
C LYS A 85 0.20 16.39 -13.82
N LYS A 86 0.56 16.09 -12.57
CA LYS A 86 0.13 16.89 -11.41
C LYS A 86 1.08 18.08 -11.20
N ALA A 87 0.55 19.14 -10.63
CA ALA A 87 1.39 20.22 -10.12
C ALA A 87 1.82 20.02 -8.66
N GLN A 88 2.67 20.94 -8.19
CA GLN A 88 3.23 20.88 -6.85
C GLN A 88 2.17 20.95 -5.75
N ASP A 89 1.09 21.69 -5.97
CA ASP A 89 0.00 21.80 -5.01
C ASP A 89 -1.03 20.66 -5.11
N GLN A 90 -0.90 19.73 -6.06
CA GLN A 90 -1.81 18.61 -6.26
C GLN A 90 -1.21 17.29 -5.76
N VAL A 91 -2.08 16.34 -5.47
CA VAL A 91 -1.73 14.98 -5.06
C VAL A 91 -2.47 13.98 -5.95
N TYR A 92 -1.95 12.77 -6.04
CA TYR A 92 -2.73 11.65 -6.58
C TYR A 92 -3.61 11.09 -5.46
N GLU A 93 -4.85 10.75 -5.81
CA GLU A 93 -5.85 10.18 -4.92
C GLU A 93 -6.44 8.94 -5.57
N LEU A 94 -6.97 8.02 -4.77
CA LEU A 94 -7.85 7.00 -5.31
C LEU A 94 -9.13 7.64 -5.86
N SER A 95 -9.47 7.26 -7.08
CA SER A 95 -10.81 7.51 -7.62
C SER A 95 -11.85 6.68 -6.86
N GLU A 96 -13.13 6.93 -7.12
CA GLU A 96 -14.22 6.07 -6.63
C GLU A 96 -14.07 4.63 -7.13
N ARG A 97 -13.56 4.42 -8.35
CA ARG A 97 -13.31 3.09 -8.92
C ARG A 97 -12.18 2.36 -8.21
N GLY A 98 -11.09 3.05 -7.91
CA GLY A 98 -9.96 2.50 -7.15
C GLY A 98 -10.38 2.14 -5.71
N ASN A 99 -11.10 3.05 -5.05
CA ASN A 99 -11.62 2.82 -3.71
C ASN A 99 -12.61 1.64 -3.66
N ALA A 100 -13.52 1.54 -4.63
CA ALA A 100 -14.47 0.44 -4.73
C ALA A 100 -13.76 -0.92 -4.92
N PHE A 101 -12.69 -0.95 -5.72
CA PHE A 101 -11.89 -2.15 -5.89
C PHE A 101 -11.23 -2.59 -4.59
N PHE A 102 -10.50 -1.71 -3.90
CA PHE A 102 -9.85 -2.08 -2.64
C PHE A 102 -10.86 -2.44 -1.54
N SER A 103 -12.01 -1.77 -1.51
CA SER A 103 -13.12 -2.15 -0.63
C SER A 103 -13.64 -3.55 -0.94
N GLN A 104 -13.71 -3.93 -2.22
CA GLN A 104 -14.11 -5.28 -2.62
C GLN A 104 -13.05 -6.32 -2.27
N VAL A 105 -11.76 -6.01 -2.46
CA VAL A 105 -10.65 -6.86 -2.02
C VAL A 105 -10.78 -7.11 -0.52
N PHE A 106 -10.89 -6.06 0.28
CA PHE A 106 -11.06 -6.17 1.74
C PHE A 106 -12.18 -7.16 2.10
N ARG A 107 -13.41 -6.93 1.61
CA ARG A 107 -14.58 -7.77 1.92
C ARG A 107 -14.45 -9.22 1.43
N THR A 108 -13.60 -9.48 0.45
CA THR A 108 -13.38 -10.84 -0.06
C THR A 108 -12.51 -11.66 0.91
N PHE A 109 -11.66 -11.00 1.69
CA PHE A 109 -10.72 -11.65 2.60
C PHE A 109 -11.09 -11.48 4.09
N ASP A 110 -12.00 -10.57 4.42
CA ASP A 110 -12.69 -10.49 5.72
C ASP A 110 -13.67 -11.68 5.82
N ARG A 111 -13.16 -12.83 6.28
CA ARG A 111 -13.86 -14.13 6.23
C ARG A 111 -14.86 -14.28 7.35
N ASP A 112 -14.56 -13.73 8.52
CA ASP A 112 -15.44 -13.76 9.68
C ASP A 112 -16.42 -12.57 9.68
N GLY A 113 -16.21 -11.57 8.82
CA GLY A 113 -17.14 -10.47 8.60
C GLY A 113 -17.17 -9.49 9.77
N ASP A 114 -16.09 -9.43 10.55
CA ASP A 114 -15.97 -8.53 11.71
C ASP A 114 -15.64 -7.08 11.30
N GLY A 115 -15.40 -6.85 10.01
CA GLY A 115 -15.07 -5.53 9.46
C GLY A 115 -13.59 -5.15 9.63
N ALA A 116 -12.73 -6.11 9.98
CA ALA A 116 -11.30 -5.95 10.17
C ALA A 116 -10.50 -7.15 9.63
N LEU A 117 -9.41 -6.90 8.92
CA LEU A 117 -8.53 -7.96 8.46
C LEU A 117 -7.57 -8.36 9.59
N SER A 118 -7.73 -9.56 10.10
CA SER A 118 -6.74 -10.18 10.99
C SER A 118 -5.37 -10.30 10.30
N PRO A 119 -4.27 -10.50 11.05
CA PRO A 119 -2.95 -10.70 10.44
C PRO A 119 -2.90 -11.86 9.43
N GLN A 120 -3.73 -12.89 9.62
CA GLN A 120 -3.82 -14.04 8.73
C GLN A 120 -4.55 -13.67 7.44
N GLU A 121 -5.71 -13.01 7.52
CA GLU A 121 -6.46 -12.57 6.34
C GLU A 121 -5.67 -11.53 5.55
N LEU A 122 -4.98 -10.61 6.23
CA LEU A 122 -4.11 -9.64 5.57
C LEU A 122 -2.94 -10.32 4.83
N GLN A 123 -2.36 -11.38 5.40
CA GLN A 123 -1.36 -12.19 4.70
C GLN A 123 -1.95 -12.86 3.45
N GLU A 124 -3.18 -13.36 3.54
CA GLU A 124 -3.87 -13.98 2.40
C GLU A 124 -4.18 -12.98 1.28
N VAL A 125 -4.59 -11.75 1.61
CA VAL A 125 -4.82 -10.66 0.61
C VAL A 125 -3.60 -10.51 -0.30
N PHE A 126 -2.40 -10.48 0.28
CA PHE A 126 -1.15 -10.24 -0.45
C PHE A 126 -0.41 -11.52 -0.85
N SER A 127 -1.00 -12.70 -0.67
CA SER A 127 -0.37 -13.99 -1.00
C SER A 127 -0.01 -14.16 -2.48
N THR A 128 -0.68 -13.41 -3.37
CA THR A 128 -0.42 -13.37 -4.81
C THR A 128 0.46 -12.18 -5.25
N CYS A 129 0.84 -11.33 -4.30
CA CYS A 129 1.72 -10.19 -4.53
C CYS A 129 3.17 -10.56 -4.17
N PRO A 130 4.18 -9.87 -4.74
CA PRO A 130 5.59 -10.11 -4.37
C PRO A 130 5.88 -9.87 -2.88
N ALA A 131 5.18 -8.91 -2.27
CA ALA A 131 5.23 -8.56 -0.86
C ALA A 131 3.99 -7.73 -0.48
N MET A 132 3.76 -7.46 0.80
CA MET A 132 2.78 -6.46 1.23
C MET A 132 3.36 -5.04 1.03
N PRO A 133 2.63 -4.09 0.42
CA PRO A 133 3.19 -2.80 -0.01
C PRO A 133 3.53 -1.87 1.17
N PHE A 134 2.86 -2.05 2.30
CA PHE A 134 3.05 -1.29 3.54
C PHE A 134 3.57 -2.20 4.67
N LEU A 135 4.29 -3.28 4.34
CA LEU A 135 4.83 -4.23 5.32
C LEU A 135 5.67 -3.55 6.40
N GLU A 136 6.55 -2.63 5.99
CA GLU A 136 7.41 -1.92 6.92
C GLU A 136 6.58 -1.06 7.88
N THR A 137 5.55 -0.37 7.39
CA THR A 137 4.58 0.37 8.22
C THR A 137 3.85 -0.57 9.18
N TRP A 138 3.33 -1.69 8.68
CA TRP A 138 2.62 -2.72 9.45
C TRP A 138 3.48 -3.32 10.57
N GLN A 139 4.79 -3.43 10.36
CA GLN A 139 5.73 -3.98 11.34
C GLN A 139 6.21 -2.97 12.39
N ARG A 140 5.82 -1.69 12.28
CA ARG A 140 6.20 -0.70 13.30
C ARG A 140 5.47 -0.97 14.62
N SER A 141 6.13 -0.62 15.73
CA SER A 141 5.55 -0.71 17.06
C SER A 141 4.42 0.30 17.31
N ASP A 142 4.42 1.42 16.56
CA ASP A 142 3.44 2.51 16.63
C ASP A 142 2.37 2.45 15.52
N PHE A 143 2.24 1.28 14.87
CA PHE A 143 1.29 1.12 13.75
C PHE A 143 -0.16 1.41 14.15
N SER A 144 -0.55 0.94 15.33
CA SER A 144 -1.88 1.14 15.93
C SER A 144 -2.24 2.61 16.17
N THR A 145 -1.22 3.47 16.26
CA THR A 145 -1.33 4.92 16.40
C THR A 145 -1.04 5.65 15.11
N THR A 146 -0.95 4.93 13.98
CA THR A 146 -0.75 5.49 12.64
C THR A 146 -1.98 5.29 11.75
N VAL A 147 -2.76 4.25 12.00
CA VAL A 147 -3.95 3.90 11.22
C VAL A 147 -5.02 3.25 12.09
N GLU A 148 -6.28 3.33 11.67
CA GLU A 148 -7.40 2.71 12.37
C GLU A 148 -7.28 1.18 12.39
N THR A 149 -7.27 0.61 13.60
CA THR A 149 -7.19 -0.84 13.86
C THR A 149 -8.25 -1.26 14.88
N ALA A 150 -8.71 -2.50 14.81
CA ALA A 150 -9.57 -3.13 15.80
C ALA A 150 -8.79 -4.14 16.65
N ALA A 151 -9.23 -4.35 17.90
CA ALA A 151 -8.69 -5.41 18.75
C ALA A 151 -9.21 -6.77 18.27
N VAL A 152 -8.32 -7.73 18.05
CA VAL A 152 -8.72 -9.11 17.70
C VAL A 152 -9.29 -9.77 18.95
N SER A 153 -10.59 -10.04 18.95
CA SER A 153 -11.25 -10.77 20.03
C SER A 153 -10.93 -12.26 19.93
N THR A 154 -9.76 -12.69 20.41
CA THR A 154 -9.47 -14.13 20.45
C THR A 154 -10.34 -14.81 21.51
N SER A 155 -11.25 -15.69 21.10
CA SER A 155 -12.02 -16.57 21.98
C SER A 155 -11.19 -17.68 22.65
N LYS A 156 -9.86 -17.62 22.58
CA LYS A 156 -8.95 -18.67 23.07
C LYS A 156 -8.58 -18.41 24.54
N PRO A 157 -8.85 -19.32 25.49
CA PRO A 157 -8.58 -19.09 26.90
C PRO A 157 -7.09 -18.90 27.18
N ALA A 158 -6.79 -17.95 28.06
CA ALA A 158 -5.48 -17.37 28.39
C ALA A 158 -4.46 -18.31 29.06
N ALA A 159 -4.62 -19.63 28.98
CA ALA A 159 -3.87 -20.58 29.81
C ALA A 159 -2.46 -20.94 29.30
N GLU A 160 -2.05 -20.54 28.08
CA GLU A 160 -0.72 -20.89 27.53
C GLU A 160 0.14 -19.68 27.14
N ALA A 161 -0.20 -18.48 27.63
CA ALA A 161 0.53 -17.25 27.33
C ALA A 161 1.65 -16.99 28.36
N ASN A 162 2.60 -17.92 28.53
CA ASN A 162 3.82 -17.65 29.31
C ASN A 162 5.07 -18.21 28.62
N ALA A 163 5.74 -17.34 27.86
CA ALA A 163 7.20 -17.24 27.70
C ALA A 163 7.52 -16.32 26.52
N SER A 164 8.32 -15.26 26.75
CA SER A 164 8.88 -14.27 25.79
C SER A 164 8.22 -12.88 25.83
N ALA A 165 8.33 -12.20 26.97
CA ALA A 165 8.05 -10.79 27.13
C ALA A 165 9.20 -9.96 26.52
N SER A 166 9.03 -9.45 25.30
CA SER A 166 9.63 -8.22 24.72
C SER A 166 9.45 -8.13 23.19
N GLY A 167 8.88 -9.15 22.52
CA GLY A 167 8.65 -9.13 21.06
C GLY A 167 7.22 -9.50 20.61
N ARG A 168 6.23 -9.54 21.52
CA ARG A 168 4.88 -10.12 21.27
C ARG A 168 3.70 -9.18 21.45
N GLN A 169 3.89 -7.87 21.57
CA GLN A 169 2.74 -6.93 21.63
C GLN A 169 2.05 -6.67 20.28
N GLN A 170 2.59 -7.21 19.17
CA GLN A 170 1.96 -7.17 17.84
C GLN A 170 0.91 -8.28 17.60
N GLN A 171 0.74 -9.22 18.53
CA GLN A 171 -0.33 -10.21 18.43
C GLN A 171 -1.65 -9.59 18.92
N GLN A 172 -2.61 -9.41 17.99
CA GLN A 172 -4.05 -9.10 18.20
C GLN A 172 -4.54 -7.70 17.78
N GLN A 173 -3.99 -7.10 16.73
CA GLN A 173 -4.68 -6.01 16.03
C GLN A 173 -5.06 -6.42 14.62
N ALA A 174 -6.31 -6.13 14.25
CA ALA A 174 -6.86 -6.32 12.92
C ALA A 174 -7.01 -4.96 12.24
N LEU A 175 -6.78 -4.91 10.94
CA LEU A 175 -6.84 -3.68 10.15
C LEU A 175 -8.28 -3.41 9.71
N THR A 176 -8.91 -2.33 10.18
CA THR A 176 -10.29 -2.04 9.78
C THR A 176 -10.37 -1.67 8.29
N LEU A 177 -11.56 -1.71 7.69
CA LEU A 177 -11.75 -1.26 6.30
C LEU A 177 -11.25 0.18 6.10
N ARG A 178 -11.50 1.08 7.05
CA ARG A 178 -11.05 2.46 7.00
C ARG A 178 -9.52 2.55 7.07
N GLY A 179 -8.92 1.76 7.96
CA GLY A 179 -7.47 1.68 8.06
C GLY A 179 -6.83 1.16 6.77
N PHE A 180 -7.36 0.08 6.21
CA PHE A 180 -6.91 -0.50 4.95
C PHE A 180 -6.98 0.50 3.80
N LEU A 181 -8.10 1.20 3.62
CA LEU A 181 -8.25 2.21 2.59
C LEU A 181 -7.32 3.41 2.81
N SER A 182 -7.10 3.82 4.07
CA SER A 182 -6.18 4.92 4.40
C SER A 182 -4.74 4.59 4.01
N LEU A 183 -4.29 3.35 4.21
CA LEU A 183 -2.97 2.90 3.74
C LEU A 183 -2.86 2.97 2.22
N TRP A 184 -3.93 2.62 1.49
CA TRP A 184 -3.95 2.77 0.04
C TRP A 184 -4.01 4.23 -0.43
N ASP A 185 -4.69 5.12 0.29
CA ASP A 185 -4.69 6.55 0.00
C ASP A 185 -3.29 7.14 0.18
N VAL A 186 -2.58 6.80 1.28
CA VAL A 186 -1.19 7.20 1.51
C VAL A 186 -0.26 6.62 0.44
N THR A 187 -0.39 5.33 0.14
CA THR A 187 0.39 4.67 -0.91
C THR A 187 0.18 5.35 -2.26
N THR A 188 -1.07 5.69 -2.59
CA THR A 188 -1.40 6.37 -3.86
C THR A 188 -0.86 7.78 -3.92
N MET A 189 -0.87 8.52 -2.81
CA MET A 189 -0.29 9.85 -2.73
C MET A 189 1.23 9.82 -2.92
N GLN A 190 1.92 8.85 -2.31
CA GLN A 190 3.38 8.70 -2.35
C GLN A 190 3.87 8.08 -3.67
N SER A 191 3.23 7.00 -4.10
CA SER A 191 3.55 6.23 -5.30
C SER A 191 2.27 5.65 -5.92
N PRO A 192 1.58 6.41 -6.78
CA PRO A 192 0.43 5.88 -7.52
C PRO A 192 0.80 4.70 -8.43
N GLN A 193 2.06 4.60 -8.86
CA GLN A 193 2.56 3.46 -9.64
C GLN A 193 2.49 2.17 -8.84
N THR A 194 2.89 2.22 -7.56
CA THR A 194 2.78 1.09 -6.63
C THR A 194 1.32 0.69 -6.48
N THR A 195 0.41 1.65 -6.27
CA THR A 195 -1.04 1.36 -6.20
C THR A 195 -1.53 0.60 -7.43
N LEU A 196 -1.27 1.11 -8.63
CA LEU A 196 -1.76 0.49 -9.87
C LEU A 196 -1.14 -0.90 -10.11
N LEU A 197 0.14 -1.08 -9.80
CA LEU A 197 0.81 -2.37 -9.91
C LEU A 197 0.20 -3.40 -8.94
N TYR A 198 -0.13 -3.00 -7.72
CA TYR A 198 -0.81 -3.88 -6.78
C TYR A 198 -2.25 -4.18 -7.15
N MET A 199 -2.98 -3.24 -7.76
CA MET A 199 -4.29 -3.55 -8.32
C MET A 199 -4.19 -4.61 -9.43
N LEU A 200 -3.12 -4.58 -10.23
CA LEU A 200 -2.85 -5.63 -11.22
C LEU A 200 -2.55 -6.98 -10.56
N TYR A 201 -1.70 -7.03 -9.53
CA TYR A 201 -1.43 -8.27 -8.77
C TYR A 201 -2.69 -8.84 -8.14
N LEU A 202 -3.53 -7.98 -7.56
CA LEU A 202 -4.81 -8.34 -6.94
C LEU A 202 -5.92 -8.65 -7.98
N GLY A 203 -5.58 -8.66 -9.27
CA GLY A 203 -6.46 -9.17 -10.33
C GLY A 203 -7.50 -8.17 -10.84
N PHE A 204 -7.23 -6.86 -10.77
CA PHE A 204 -8.09 -5.85 -11.40
C PHE A 204 -8.15 -6.06 -12.92
N LYS A 205 -9.37 -6.05 -13.48
CA LYS A 205 -9.64 -6.40 -14.91
C LYS A 205 -10.06 -5.23 -15.79
N GLY A 206 -9.98 -4.00 -15.29
CA GLY A 206 -10.39 -2.79 -16.01
C GLY A 206 -9.21 -1.92 -16.44
N ASP A 207 -9.53 -0.74 -16.95
CA ASP A 207 -8.53 0.31 -17.18
C ASP A 207 -8.01 0.87 -15.85
N LEU A 208 -6.74 0.59 -15.55
CA LEU A 208 -6.04 1.02 -14.34
C LEU A 208 -5.86 2.55 -14.29
N ALA A 209 -5.83 3.23 -15.44
CA ALA A 209 -5.71 4.68 -15.48
C ALA A 209 -6.90 5.40 -14.80
N GLN A 210 -8.08 4.75 -14.76
CA GLN A 210 -9.28 5.28 -14.12
C GLN A 210 -9.30 5.05 -12.60
N CYS A 211 -8.32 4.35 -12.04
CA CYS A 211 -8.31 3.99 -10.62
C CYS A 211 -7.67 5.06 -9.74
N CYS A 212 -6.78 5.87 -10.30
CA CYS A 212 -6.19 7.04 -9.65
C CYS A 212 -6.66 8.32 -10.34
N GLN A 213 -6.66 9.43 -9.60
CA GLN A 213 -7.00 10.74 -10.12
C GLN A 213 -6.09 11.81 -9.49
N VAL A 214 -5.89 12.92 -10.21
CA VAL A 214 -5.19 14.09 -9.65
C VAL A 214 -6.20 14.98 -8.94
N SER A 215 -5.89 15.36 -7.70
CA SER A 215 -6.74 16.24 -6.91
C SER A 215 -6.89 17.64 -7.54
N ARG A 216 -7.96 18.36 -7.22
CA ARG A 216 -8.15 19.75 -7.71
C ARG A 216 -7.05 20.67 -7.20
N ARG A 217 -6.79 21.80 -7.87
CA ARG A 217 -5.78 22.78 -7.43
C ARG A 217 -6.21 23.48 -6.14
N ARG A 218 -5.26 23.75 -5.24
CA ARG A 218 -5.54 24.36 -3.93
C ARG A 218 -6.09 25.78 -4.11
N LYS A 219 -5.57 26.51 -5.10
CA LYS A 219 -6.08 27.85 -5.45
C LYS A 219 -7.55 27.83 -5.89
N GLN A 220 -8.02 26.75 -6.51
CA GLN A 220 -9.42 26.61 -6.93
C GLN A 220 -10.32 26.31 -5.73
N ASP A 221 -9.87 25.40 -4.85
CA ASP A 221 -10.59 25.12 -3.60
C ASP A 221 -10.68 26.38 -2.71
N LEU A 222 -9.58 27.13 -2.55
CA LEU A 222 -9.57 28.39 -1.78
C LEU A 222 -10.50 29.47 -2.38
N LYS A 223 -10.57 29.59 -3.72
CA LYS A 223 -11.49 30.52 -4.38
C LYS A 223 -12.94 30.10 -4.21
N ALA A 224 -13.25 28.81 -4.26
CA ALA A 224 -14.59 28.30 -3.99
C ALA A 224 -15.01 28.55 -2.53
N SER A 225 -14.06 28.50 -1.59
CA SER A 225 -14.27 28.83 -0.17
C SER A 225 -14.18 30.33 0.15
N ALA A 226 -13.84 31.19 -0.80
CA ALA A 226 -13.78 32.65 -0.58
C ALA A 226 -15.16 33.29 -0.35
N GLY A 227 -16.25 32.54 -0.56
CA GLY A 227 -17.61 32.93 -0.17
C GLY A 227 -18.01 32.54 1.27
N GLY A 228 -17.10 31.97 2.07
CA GLY A 228 -17.33 31.57 3.46
C GLY A 228 -16.66 30.24 3.83
N PHE A 229 -16.51 30.00 5.14
CA PHE A 229 -15.87 28.79 5.73
C PHE A 229 -16.58 27.45 5.39
N THR A 230 -17.64 27.49 4.59
CA THR A 230 -18.51 26.37 4.21
C THR A 230 -18.22 25.83 2.81
N GLY A 231 -17.21 26.34 2.10
CA GLY A 231 -16.80 25.82 0.80
C GLY A 231 -16.41 24.34 0.89
N LYS A 232 -17.18 23.46 0.23
CA LYS A 232 -16.96 22.01 0.22
C LYS A 232 -15.59 21.69 -0.40
N LEU A 233 -14.64 21.26 0.45
CA LEU A 233 -13.35 20.76 -0.01
C LEU A 233 -13.59 19.53 -0.90
N SER A 234 -13.10 19.58 -2.13
CA SER A 234 -13.27 18.48 -3.10
C SER A 234 -12.18 17.42 -2.99
N ARG A 235 -11.03 17.78 -2.40
CA ARG A 235 -9.90 16.88 -2.15
C ARG A 235 -10.24 15.88 -1.06
N LYS A 236 -9.80 14.64 -1.26
CA LYS A 236 -9.96 13.56 -0.29
C LYS A 236 -8.70 13.39 0.56
N VAL A 237 -7.53 13.71 0.02
CA VAL A 237 -6.25 13.52 0.69
C VAL A 237 -5.55 14.86 0.90
N LEU A 238 -5.15 15.11 2.15
CA LEU A 238 -4.37 16.29 2.55
C LEU A 238 -3.07 15.83 3.20
N ASN A 239 -1.97 16.47 2.82
CA ASN A 239 -0.69 16.29 3.49
C ASN A 239 -0.45 17.46 4.46
N CYS A 240 -0.44 17.16 5.75
CA CYS A 240 -0.30 18.14 6.83
C CYS A 240 0.98 17.85 7.62
N PHE A 241 1.79 18.89 7.81
CA PHE A 241 2.98 18.82 8.66
C PHE A 241 2.64 19.32 10.06
N VAL A 242 2.79 18.45 11.06
CA VAL A 242 2.60 18.81 12.47
C VAL A 242 3.96 19.14 13.06
N PHE A 243 4.12 20.36 13.55
CA PHE A 243 5.31 20.82 14.24
C PHE A 243 5.00 20.98 15.73
N GLY A 244 5.84 20.43 16.59
CA GLY A 244 5.74 20.56 18.04
C GLY A 244 7.10 20.90 18.64
N THR A 245 7.10 21.57 19.80
CA THR A 245 8.34 21.83 20.55
C THR A 245 8.91 20.56 21.17
N LYS A 246 8.07 19.55 21.40
CA LYS A 246 8.45 18.18 21.79
C LYS A 246 7.80 17.18 20.85
N ALA A 247 8.48 16.06 20.62
CA ALA A 247 7.98 14.97 19.78
C ALA A 247 6.65 14.37 20.32
N GLN A 248 6.50 14.34 21.65
CA GLN A 248 5.30 13.81 22.32
C GLN A 248 4.03 14.61 21.99
N ASP A 249 4.14 15.94 21.85
CA ASP A 249 2.99 16.80 21.52
C ASP A 249 2.48 16.51 20.10
N ALA A 250 3.40 16.31 19.15
CA ALA A 250 3.04 15.93 17.78
C ALA A 250 2.42 14.53 17.71
N GLN A 251 2.95 13.57 18.48
CA GLN A 251 2.38 12.21 18.56
C GLN A 251 0.98 12.20 19.18
N ALA A 252 0.73 13.02 20.21
CA ALA A 252 -0.60 13.16 20.82
C ALA A 252 -1.64 13.68 19.82
N VAL A 253 -1.26 14.67 18.99
CA VAL A 253 -2.14 15.18 17.91
C VAL A 253 -2.44 14.10 16.87
N LEU A 254 -1.44 13.30 16.48
CA LEU A 254 -1.64 12.22 15.51
C LEU A 254 -2.52 11.09 16.05
N GLY A 255 -2.29 10.68 17.31
CA GLY A 255 -3.13 9.66 17.98
C GLY A 255 -4.59 10.10 18.11
N ALA A 256 -4.82 11.38 18.40
CA ALA A 256 -6.16 11.96 18.46
C ALA A 256 -6.94 11.86 17.15
N LEU A 257 -6.27 12.02 16.01
CA LEU A 257 -6.91 12.01 14.68
C LEU A 257 -7.43 10.62 14.27
N ILE A 258 -6.87 9.55 14.84
CA ILE A 258 -7.27 8.17 14.54
C ILE A 258 -8.51 7.75 15.36
N GLY A 259 -8.80 8.47 16.45
CA GLY A 259 -9.97 8.21 17.29
C GLY A 259 -9.74 7.18 18.40
N ASN A 260 -8.48 6.84 18.71
CA ASN A 260 -8.14 5.90 19.79
C ASN A 260 -8.36 6.51 21.19
N ASP A 261 -8.40 7.84 21.31
CA ASP A 261 -8.62 8.55 22.57
C ASP A 261 -9.83 9.49 22.46
N ASN A 262 -10.69 9.49 23.49
CA ASN A 262 -11.68 10.54 23.67
C ASN A 262 -10.97 11.90 23.65
N ILE A 263 -11.45 12.84 22.83
CA ILE A 263 -10.92 14.22 22.71
C ILE A 263 -10.72 14.89 24.08
N SER A 264 -11.49 14.49 25.10
CA SER A 264 -11.35 14.94 26.49
C SER A 264 -10.05 14.53 27.18
N ASN A 265 -9.46 13.37 26.84
CA ASN A 265 -8.18 12.90 27.40
C ASN A 265 -6.97 13.56 26.73
N ILE A 266 -7.12 14.05 25.51
CA ILE A 266 -6.06 14.79 24.80
C ILE A 266 -5.81 16.14 25.49
N SER A 267 -6.86 16.78 26.00
CA SER A 267 -6.77 18.05 26.75
C SER A 267 -5.94 17.94 28.04
N SER A 268 -5.80 16.75 28.63
CA SER A 268 -5.00 16.56 29.86
C SER A 268 -3.55 16.14 29.58
N SER A 269 -3.25 15.65 28.38
CA SER A 269 -1.91 15.20 27.96
C SER A 269 -1.11 16.27 27.21
N LEU A 270 -1.80 17.18 26.51
CA LEU A 270 -1.17 18.29 25.79
C LEU A 270 -0.67 19.38 26.75
N SER A 271 0.52 19.94 26.49
CA SER A 271 1.01 21.08 27.25
C SER A 271 0.05 22.29 27.15
N SER A 272 -0.12 23.05 28.23
CA SER A 272 -0.92 24.30 28.25
C SER A 272 -0.31 25.45 27.43
N SER A 273 0.66 25.17 26.56
CA SER A 273 1.39 26.16 25.79
C SER A 273 0.47 26.79 24.75
N ARG A 274 0.48 28.13 24.69
CA ARG A 274 -0.34 28.92 23.78
C ARG A 274 -0.02 28.57 22.31
N ILE A 275 -1.03 28.21 21.54
CA ILE A 275 -0.95 28.11 20.08
C ILE A 275 -1.33 29.47 19.50
N ASP A 276 -0.34 30.26 19.06
CA ASP A 276 -0.60 31.49 18.33
C ASP A 276 -0.91 31.15 16.86
N LEU A 277 -2.19 31.21 16.51
CA LEU A 277 -2.65 31.11 15.13
C LEU A 277 -2.34 32.44 14.43
N ALA A 278 -1.21 32.51 13.72
CA ALA A 278 -0.90 33.66 12.86
C ALA A 278 -1.90 33.69 11.69
N ALA A 279 -2.89 34.57 11.80
CA ALA A 279 -3.93 34.80 10.81
C ALA A 279 -3.68 36.09 10.03
N ASP A 280 -2.47 36.28 9.50
CA ASP A 280 -2.19 37.37 8.57
C ASP A 280 -1.02 37.04 7.64
N GLY A 281 -1.31 37.05 6.34
CA GLY A 281 -0.32 36.87 5.27
C GLY A 281 0.58 38.09 5.08
N SER A 282 1.20 38.60 6.16
CA SER A 282 2.12 39.75 6.10
C SER A 282 3.50 39.50 6.75
N GLY A 283 3.73 38.34 7.36
CA GLY A 283 5.03 38.01 7.95
C GLY A 283 6.10 37.70 6.89
N THR A 284 7.01 38.64 6.66
CA THR A 284 8.28 38.42 5.95
C THR A 284 9.06 37.28 6.63
N LEU A 285 9.31 36.20 5.90
CA LEU A 285 10.22 35.14 6.34
C LEU A 285 11.61 35.76 6.48
N ASN A 286 12.09 35.88 7.72
CA ASN A 286 13.45 36.31 8.00
C ASN A 286 14.43 35.23 7.49
N GLU A 287 15.35 35.64 6.62
CA GLU A 287 16.23 34.82 5.78
C GLU A 287 17.40 34.20 6.58
N ALA A 288 17.12 33.59 7.74
CA ALA A 288 18.16 33.08 8.66
C ALA A 288 18.16 31.55 8.85
N ALA A 289 17.28 30.79 8.19
CA ALA A 289 17.22 29.33 8.31
C ALA A 289 17.78 28.57 7.09
N ALA A 290 18.60 29.23 6.26
CA ALA A 290 19.25 28.61 5.10
C ALA A 290 20.73 28.23 5.34
N ALA A 291 21.25 28.39 6.56
CA ALA A 291 22.63 28.03 6.90
C ALA A 291 22.66 26.87 7.91
N GLY A 292 22.47 25.64 7.42
CA GLY A 292 22.47 24.46 8.29
C GLY A 292 22.53 23.11 7.60
N ILE A 293 22.87 23.03 6.31
CA ILE A 293 23.16 21.76 5.64
C ILE A 293 24.38 21.97 4.74
N ALA A 294 25.58 21.90 5.35
CA ALA A 294 26.83 21.75 4.63
C ALA A 294 27.47 20.41 5.03
N THR A 295 27.33 19.45 4.10
CA THR A 295 28.32 18.44 3.70
C THR A 295 29.19 17.80 4.77
N GLY A 296 28.96 16.50 5.00
CA GLY A 296 29.87 15.62 5.73
C GLY A 296 31.26 15.58 5.11
N GLY A 297 32.28 15.79 5.96
CA GLY A 297 33.69 15.66 5.60
C GLY A 297 34.11 14.20 5.47
N GLY A 298 34.73 13.88 4.34
CA GLY A 298 35.60 12.72 4.18
C GLY A 298 37.01 13.00 4.76
N PRO A 299 37.82 11.95 5.02
CA PRO A 299 39.04 12.06 5.81
C PRO A 299 40.22 12.65 5.02
N ALA A 300 41.10 13.31 5.77
CA ALA A 300 42.29 14.02 5.34
C ALA A 300 43.39 13.09 4.77
N GLY A 301 44.01 13.53 3.67
CA GLY A 301 45.33 13.08 3.21
C GLY A 301 46.35 14.23 3.34
N PRO A 302 47.64 13.97 3.63
CA PRO A 302 48.54 15.02 4.08
C PRO A 302 49.27 15.76 2.96
N ALA A 303 49.47 17.04 3.26
CA ALA A 303 50.44 18.02 2.79
C ALA A 303 51.54 17.60 1.78
N GLY A 304 51.65 18.39 0.70
CA GLY A 304 52.82 18.45 -0.16
C GLY A 304 53.03 19.87 -0.73
N GLY A 305 54.02 20.57 -0.18
CA GLY A 305 54.97 21.46 -0.87
C GLY A 305 54.44 22.66 -1.68
N GLY A 306 54.60 23.87 -1.13
CA GLY A 306 54.56 25.10 -1.89
C GLY A 306 55.90 25.42 -2.59
N GLY A 307 55.83 26.32 -3.58
CA GLY A 307 56.93 27.24 -3.88
C GLY A 307 57.23 27.50 -5.35
N GLY A 308 56.74 28.65 -5.86
CA GLY A 308 57.36 29.52 -6.88
C GLY A 308 57.51 28.97 -8.30
N GLY A 309 57.30 29.70 -9.40
CA GLY A 309 57.22 31.13 -9.62
C GLY A 309 57.91 31.45 -10.95
N GLY A 310 57.26 32.26 -11.80
CA GLY A 310 57.94 33.14 -12.76
C GLY A 310 58.37 32.59 -14.14
N GLY A 311 57.66 33.03 -15.18
CA GLY A 311 58.25 33.96 -16.16
C GLY A 311 58.99 33.42 -17.40
N GLY A 312 58.40 33.71 -18.58
CA GLY A 312 59.12 34.20 -19.77
C GLY A 312 59.54 33.17 -20.82
N GLY A 313 59.18 33.45 -22.08
CA GLY A 313 59.74 32.83 -23.29
C GLY A 313 58.74 32.02 -24.09
#